data_AF-A0A6P6XJN9-F1
#
_entry.id   AF-A0A6P6XJN9-F1
#
_cell.length_a   1.000
_cell.length_b   1.000
_cell.length_c   1.000
_cell.angle_alpha   90.00
_cell.angle_beta   90.00
_cell.angle_gamma   90.00
#
_symmetry.space_group_name_H-M   'P 1'
#
loop_
_entity.id
_entity.type
_entity.pdbx_description
1 polymer ?
#
loop_
_entity_poly.entity_id
_entity_poly.type
_entity_poly.pdbx_seq_one_letter_code
_entity_poly.pdbx_strand_id
1 'polypeptide(L)'
;MASPTLITPNTSTPKPLLTPTIKFKLTTTTTTTNAATHRRRDFLSLAAGIFAPALILPLSSTPAAWATEDAEYVKETNEVINKVRTTITMDKNDPNIATAVADLREASNTWVAKYRREKALLGRSSFRDIYSALNAVSGHYISFGPTAPIPTKRKQRILEEVDTAEKALSRGR
;
A
#
# COMPACT_ATOMS: atom_id res chain seq x y z
N MET A 1 -20.13 -14.18 74.86
CA MET A 1 -20.58 -14.47 73.48
C MET A 1 -19.53 -13.95 72.53
N ALA A 2 -18.65 -14.84 72.08
CA ALA A 2 -17.49 -14.55 71.25
C ALA A 2 -17.83 -14.73 69.78
N SER A 3 -17.34 -13.85 68.90
CA SER A 3 -16.45 -14.21 67.78
C SER A 3 -16.23 -13.01 66.82
N PRO A 4 -14.97 -12.64 66.53
CA PRO A 4 -14.61 -11.70 65.47
C PRO A 4 -14.52 -12.41 64.10
N THR A 5 -15.01 -11.76 63.04
CA THR A 5 -14.92 -12.27 61.66
C THR A 5 -13.50 -12.10 61.13
N LEU A 6 -12.94 -13.23 60.70
CA LEU A 6 -11.56 -13.49 60.35
C LEU A 6 -11.28 -13.09 58.89
N ILE A 7 -10.21 -12.32 58.69
CA ILE A 7 -9.61 -11.99 57.39
C ILE A 7 -8.91 -13.25 56.87
N THR A 8 -9.29 -13.75 55.70
CA THR A 8 -8.55 -14.79 54.97
C THR A 8 -7.75 -14.18 53.82
N PRO A 9 -6.40 -14.32 53.81
CA PRO A 9 -5.58 -14.04 52.64
C PRO A 9 -5.57 -15.28 51.73
N ASN A 10 -6.10 -15.17 50.50
CA ASN A 10 -5.95 -16.23 49.50
C ASN A 10 -4.65 -16.01 48.71
N THR A 11 -3.57 -16.60 49.20
CA THR A 11 -2.38 -16.92 48.43
C THR A 11 -2.63 -18.22 47.69
N SER A 12 -2.73 -18.18 46.36
CA SER A 12 -2.37 -19.34 45.54
C SER A 12 -1.56 -18.88 44.34
N THR A 13 -0.50 -19.64 44.14
CA THR A 13 0.67 -19.45 43.30
C THR A 13 0.36 -19.59 41.81
N PRO A 14 1.16 -18.94 40.94
CA PRO A 14 0.99 -19.06 39.49
C PRO A 14 1.45 -20.43 38.99
N LYS A 15 0.58 -21.10 38.21
CA LYS A 15 0.90 -22.30 37.41
C LYS A 15 1.89 -21.94 36.30
N PRO A 16 3.06 -22.59 36.19
CA PRO A 16 3.95 -22.41 35.06
C PRO A 16 3.71 -23.47 33.97
N LEU A 17 3.95 -23.01 32.73
CA LEU A 17 4.18 -23.76 31.48
C LEU A 17 3.04 -24.61 30.92
N LEU A 18 2.64 -24.29 29.69
CA LEU A 18 2.89 -25.11 28.50
C LEU A 18 2.74 -24.22 27.25
N THR A 19 3.88 -23.78 26.71
CA THR A 19 3.99 -23.13 25.39
C THR A 19 3.86 -24.18 24.28
N PRO A 20 3.03 -23.99 23.25
CA PRO A 20 3.11 -24.83 22.05
C PRO A 20 4.35 -24.44 21.25
N THR A 21 5.38 -25.29 21.33
CA THR A 21 6.60 -25.23 20.51
C THR A 21 6.26 -25.39 19.03
N ILE A 22 6.38 -24.29 18.28
CA ILE A 22 6.35 -24.28 16.82
C ILE A 22 7.65 -24.95 16.33
N LYS A 23 7.53 -26.18 15.81
CA LYS A 23 8.64 -26.87 15.14
C LYS A 23 8.81 -26.30 13.73
N PHE A 24 9.74 -25.38 13.55
CA PHE A 24 10.25 -25.05 12.21
C PHE A 24 11.17 -26.19 11.74
N LYS A 25 10.74 -26.92 10.70
CA LYS A 25 11.57 -27.90 10.00
C LYS A 25 12.43 -27.14 9.00
N LEU A 26 13.70 -26.93 9.36
CA LEU A 26 14.73 -26.41 8.47
C LEU A 26 15.22 -27.57 7.59
N THR A 27 14.83 -27.59 6.32
CA THR A 27 15.40 -28.54 5.34
C THR A 27 16.71 -27.96 4.84
N THR A 28 17.81 -28.36 5.48
CA THR A 28 19.17 -28.19 4.96
C THR A 28 19.44 -29.34 4.00
N THR A 29 19.53 -29.07 2.69
CA THR A 29 20.07 -30.03 1.72
C THR A 29 21.46 -29.55 1.31
N THR A 30 22.48 -30.13 1.95
CA THR A 30 23.88 -30.04 1.54
C THR A 30 24.17 -31.07 0.44
N THR A 31 24.58 -30.55 -0.72
CA THR A 31 25.69 -31.00 -1.56
C THR A 31 25.87 -32.50 -1.83
N THR A 32 25.69 -32.88 -3.10
CA THR A 32 26.50 -33.94 -3.72
C THR A 32 27.34 -33.32 -4.84
N THR A 33 28.63 -33.58 -4.73
CA THR A 33 29.73 -33.15 -5.57
C THR A 33 29.72 -33.89 -6.91
N ASN A 34 29.76 -33.17 -8.03
CA ASN A 34 30.31 -33.70 -9.28
C ASN A 34 31.42 -32.76 -9.76
N ALA A 35 32.66 -33.24 -9.64
CA ALA A 35 33.84 -32.65 -10.22
C ALA A 35 33.92 -33.05 -11.71
N ALA A 36 34.03 -32.05 -12.59
CA ALA A 36 34.53 -32.23 -13.94
C ALA A 36 35.58 -31.15 -14.20
N THR A 37 36.74 -31.61 -14.63
CA THR A 37 37.99 -30.88 -14.83
C THR A 37 38.04 -30.21 -16.21
N HIS A 38 38.96 -29.24 -16.33
CA HIS A 38 39.62 -28.78 -17.56
C HIS A 38 38.85 -27.83 -18.51
N ARG A 39 39.19 -26.53 -18.51
CA ARG A 39 40.30 -25.98 -19.32
C ARG A 39 40.39 -24.45 -19.19
N ARG A 40 41.60 -24.01 -18.84
CA ARG A 40 42.15 -22.67 -19.07
C ARG A 40 41.91 -22.18 -20.49
N ARG A 41 41.51 -20.91 -20.64
CA ARG A 41 41.88 -20.04 -21.77
C ARG A 41 41.97 -18.60 -21.28
N ASP A 42 43.10 -18.28 -20.68
CA ASP A 42 43.65 -16.93 -20.75
C ASP A 42 43.97 -16.64 -22.21
N PHE A 43 43.52 -15.50 -22.73
CA PHE A 43 44.18 -14.85 -23.86
C PHE A 43 44.21 -13.34 -23.61
N LEU A 44 45.43 -12.88 -23.35
CA LEU A 44 45.86 -11.49 -23.32
C LEU A 44 45.94 -10.91 -24.74
N SER A 45 45.80 -9.59 -24.76
CA SER A 45 46.53 -8.64 -25.62
C SER A 45 46.01 -8.23 -27.00
N LEU A 46 45.74 -6.91 -27.06
CA LEU A 46 46.43 -5.90 -27.88
C LEU A 46 45.96 -5.71 -29.33
N ALA A 47 45.33 -4.56 -29.58
CA ALA A 47 45.74 -3.65 -30.66
C ALA A 47 45.08 -2.26 -30.50
N ALA A 48 45.93 -1.24 -30.56
CA ALA A 48 45.60 0.17 -30.62
C ALA A 48 44.94 0.56 -31.97
N GLY A 49 44.11 1.61 -31.96
CA GLY A 49 43.47 2.08 -33.21
C GLY A 49 42.67 3.39 -33.10
N ILE A 50 43.38 4.51 -33.10
CA ILE A 50 43.08 5.75 -33.87
C ILE A 50 41.95 6.69 -33.39
N PHE A 51 42.35 7.96 -33.26
CA PHE A 51 41.62 9.19 -32.95
C PHE A 51 40.36 9.44 -33.80
N ALA A 52 39.27 9.87 -33.15
CA ALA A 52 38.27 10.77 -33.72
C ALA A 52 37.66 11.65 -32.61
N PRO A 53 37.83 12.98 -32.63
CA PRO A 53 37.13 13.87 -31.71
C PRO A 53 35.73 14.15 -32.27
N ALA A 54 34.80 13.22 -32.07
CA ALA A 54 33.40 13.40 -32.44
C ALA A 54 32.64 14.06 -31.27
N LEU A 55 32.51 15.38 -31.37
CA LEU A 55 31.49 16.25 -30.78
C LEU A 55 30.53 15.59 -29.76
N ILE A 56 30.88 15.69 -28.48
CA ILE A 56 29.99 15.34 -27.37
C ILE A 56 28.91 16.43 -27.31
N LEU A 57 27.77 16.19 -27.95
CA LEU A 57 26.58 16.98 -27.73
C LEU A 57 26.04 16.64 -26.33
N PRO A 58 25.90 17.60 -25.39
CA PRO A 58 25.24 17.32 -24.14
C PRO A 58 23.77 17.02 -24.47
N LEU A 59 23.37 15.77 -24.29
CA LEU A 59 21.97 15.38 -24.27
C LEU A 59 21.36 16.05 -23.03
N SER A 60 20.86 17.26 -23.20
CA SER A 60 20.04 17.94 -22.22
C SER A 60 18.80 17.09 -21.99
N SER A 61 18.89 16.24 -20.97
CA SER A 61 17.78 15.52 -20.35
C SER A 61 16.66 16.52 -20.06
N THR A 62 15.58 16.43 -20.81
CA THR A 62 14.38 17.24 -20.62
C THR A 62 13.62 16.74 -19.39
N PRO A 63 13.48 17.51 -18.30
CA PRO A 63 12.70 17.09 -17.14
C PRO A 63 11.16 17.19 -17.33
N ALA A 64 10.68 17.36 -18.55
CA ALA A 64 9.27 17.68 -18.84
C ALA A 64 8.30 16.49 -18.70
N ALA A 65 8.79 15.25 -18.77
CA ALA A 65 7.93 14.07 -18.69
C ALA A 65 7.36 13.85 -17.26
N TRP A 66 8.19 14.02 -16.23
CA TRP A 66 7.78 13.78 -14.84
C TRP A 66 6.79 14.83 -14.32
N ALA A 67 6.91 16.09 -14.76
CA ALA A 67 5.99 17.14 -14.37
C ALA A 67 4.57 16.90 -14.91
N THR A 68 4.47 16.27 -16.09
CA THR A 68 3.17 15.94 -16.71
C THR A 68 2.49 14.79 -15.96
N GLU A 69 3.23 13.76 -15.59
CA GLU A 69 2.72 12.60 -14.84
C GLU A 69 2.27 12.98 -13.42
N ASP A 70 3.01 13.86 -12.74
CA ASP A 70 2.64 14.37 -11.42
C ASP A 70 1.36 15.23 -11.46
N ALA A 71 1.21 16.08 -12.46
CA ALA A 71 -0.01 16.87 -12.65
C ALA A 71 -1.22 15.98 -12.94
N GLU A 72 -1.04 14.92 -13.72
CA GLU A 72 -2.08 13.92 -13.98
C GLU A 72 -2.46 13.16 -12.71
N TYR A 73 -1.47 12.72 -11.90
CA TYR A 73 -1.71 12.12 -10.60
C TYR A 73 -2.54 13.00 -9.67
N VAL A 74 -2.21 14.29 -9.58
CA VAL A 74 -2.96 15.26 -8.77
C VAL A 74 -4.39 15.39 -9.26
N LYS A 75 -4.60 15.49 -10.58
CA LYS A 75 -5.93 15.61 -11.18
C LYS A 75 -6.78 14.37 -10.90
N GLU A 76 -6.27 13.17 -11.20
CA GLU A 76 -7.01 11.92 -11.05
C GLU A 76 -7.29 11.58 -9.58
N THR A 77 -6.32 11.85 -8.69
CA THR A 77 -6.51 11.61 -7.26
C THR A 77 -7.57 12.55 -6.68
N ASN A 78 -7.62 13.81 -7.10
CA ASN A 78 -8.70 14.73 -6.71
C ASN A 78 -10.08 14.27 -7.21
N GLU A 79 -10.15 13.73 -8.43
CA GLU A 79 -11.41 13.19 -8.95
C GLU A 79 -11.90 12.01 -8.10
N VAL A 80 -11.01 11.09 -7.75
CA VAL A 80 -11.32 9.95 -6.87
C VAL A 80 -11.74 10.41 -5.48
N ILE A 81 -11.03 11.38 -4.89
CA ILE A 81 -11.38 12.01 -3.60
C ILE A 81 -12.81 12.56 -3.63
N ASN A 82 -13.15 13.31 -4.68
CA ASN A 82 -14.48 13.90 -4.83
C ASN A 82 -15.56 12.84 -5.01
N LYS A 83 -15.29 11.78 -5.78
CA LYS A 83 -16.19 10.64 -5.91
C LYS A 83 -16.41 9.96 -4.56
N VAL A 84 -15.34 9.67 -3.80
CA VAL A 84 -15.46 9.07 -2.46
C VAL A 84 -16.33 9.95 -1.55
N ARG A 85 -16.03 11.25 -1.45
CA ARG A 85 -16.81 12.18 -0.61
C ARG A 85 -18.27 12.22 -0.99
N THR A 86 -18.57 12.27 -2.29
CA THR A 86 -19.94 12.29 -2.80
C THR A 86 -20.66 11.00 -2.42
N THR A 87 -20.13 9.84 -2.81
CA THR A 87 -20.76 8.53 -2.59
C THR A 87 -21.03 8.25 -1.11
N ILE A 88 -20.10 8.57 -0.19
CA ILE A 88 -20.30 8.31 1.25
C ILE A 88 -21.21 9.34 1.92
N THR A 89 -21.49 10.47 1.28
CA THR A 89 -22.34 11.56 1.80
C THR A 89 -23.76 11.49 1.28
N MET A 90 -24.02 10.72 0.20
CA MET A 90 -25.36 10.47 -0.31
C MET A 90 -26.31 9.92 0.76
N ASP A 91 -27.59 10.29 0.64
CA ASP A 91 -28.62 9.80 1.55
C ASP A 91 -28.92 8.33 1.26
N LYS A 92 -29.12 7.53 2.32
CA LYS A 92 -29.39 6.08 2.26
C LYS A 92 -30.64 5.69 1.47
N ASN A 93 -31.57 6.63 1.25
CA ASN A 93 -32.81 6.37 0.52
C ASN A 93 -32.74 6.80 -0.96
N ASP A 94 -31.61 7.35 -1.41
CA ASP A 94 -31.45 7.78 -2.80
C ASP A 94 -31.32 6.55 -3.73
N PRO A 95 -32.15 6.42 -4.76
CA PRO A 95 -32.03 5.34 -5.73
C PRO A 95 -30.69 5.33 -6.49
N ASN A 96 -29.98 6.47 -6.52
CA ASN A 96 -28.71 6.62 -7.23
C ASN A 96 -27.48 6.14 -6.44
N ILE A 97 -27.63 5.64 -5.21
CA ILE A 97 -26.46 5.15 -4.45
C ILE A 97 -25.81 3.98 -5.17
N ALA A 98 -26.60 3.06 -5.71
CA ALA A 98 -26.06 1.85 -6.35
C ALA A 98 -25.20 2.21 -7.57
N THR A 99 -25.63 3.18 -8.38
CA THR A 99 -24.85 3.69 -9.52
C THR A 99 -23.62 4.46 -9.04
N ALA A 100 -23.75 5.34 -8.06
CA ALA A 100 -22.62 6.08 -7.51
C ALA A 100 -21.54 5.18 -6.87
N VAL A 101 -21.94 4.05 -6.26
CA VAL A 101 -21.01 3.04 -5.72
C VAL A 101 -20.33 2.25 -6.85
N ALA A 102 -21.07 1.93 -7.92
CA ALA A 102 -20.49 1.27 -9.09
C ALA A 102 -19.44 2.17 -9.77
N ASP A 103 -19.77 3.44 -9.99
CA ASP A 103 -18.86 4.44 -10.58
C ASP A 103 -17.63 4.66 -9.68
N LEU A 104 -17.82 4.69 -8.36
CA LEU A 104 -16.71 4.80 -7.42
C LEU A 104 -15.80 3.56 -7.49
N ARG A 105 -16.38 2.37 -7.60
CA ARG A 105 -15.63 1.12 -7.72
C ARG A 105 -14.81 1.09 -9.01
N GLU A 106 -15.39 1.53 -10.13
CA GLU A 106 -14.69 1.64 -11.40
C GLU A 106 -13.53 2.64 -11.32
N ALA A 107 -13.80 3.86 -10.86
CA ALA A 107 -12.77 4.90 -10.69
C ALA A 107 -11.64 4.43 -9.76
N SER A 108 -11.99 3.78 -8.64
CA SER A 108 -11.02 3.18 -7.72
C SER A 108 -10.15 2.13 -8.40
N ASN A 109 -10.74 1.23 -9.19
CA ASN A 109 -9.99 0.18 -9.88
C ASN A 109 -9.05 0.76 -10.93
N THR A 110 -9.51 1.74 -11.71
CA THR A 110 -8.69 2.43 -12.71
C THR A 110 -7.51 3.16 -12.05
N TRP A 111 -7.77 3.92 -10.98
CA TRP A 111 -6.74 4.64 -10.24
C TRP A 111 -5.70 3.69 -9.61
N VAL A 112 -6.16 2.60 -8.98
CA VAL A 112 -5.27 1.59 -8.38
C VAL A 112 -4.46 0.88 -9.47
N ALA A 113 -5.08 0.51 -10.60
CA ALA A 113 -4.39 -0.18 -11.69
C ALA A 113 -3.26 0.67 -12.28
N LYS A 114 -3.48 1.99 -12.37
CA LYS A 114 -2.50 2.97 -12.86
C LYS A 114 -1.37 3.19 -11.85
N TYR A 115 -1.70 3.64 -10.64
CA TYR A 115 -0.69 4.19 -9.72
C TYR A 115 -0.05 3.17 -8.77
N ARG A 116 -0.61 1.97 -8.58
CA ARG A 116 -0.05 0.99 -7.63
C ARG A 116 1.33 0.45 -8.04
N ARG A 117 1.65 0.47 -9.32
CA ARG A 117 2.94 0.00 -9.85
C ARG A 117 4.00 1.11 -9.89
N GLU A 118 3.59 2.36 -9.70
CA GLU A 118 4.48 3.52 -9.76
C GLU A 118 5.30 3.66 -8.47
N LYS A 119 6.58 3.29 -8.56
CA LYS A 119 7.48 3.25 -7.40
C LYS A 119 7.71 4.63 -6.76
N ALA A 120 7.63 5.70 -7.57
CA ALA A 120 7.74 7.08 -7.08
C ALA A 120 6.59 7.48 -6.15
N LEU A 121 5.38 6.92 -6.36
CA LEU A 121 4.19 7.26 -5.60
C LEU A 121 4.02 6.44 -4.32
N LEU A 122 4.64 5.27 -4.22
CA LEU A 122 4.58 4.42 -3.02
C LEU A 122 5.18 5.10 -1.77
N GLY A 123 6.05 6.09 -1.94
CA GLY A 123 6.61 6.90 -0.85
C GLY A 123 5.70 8.05 -0.40
N ARG A 124 4.70 8.42 -1.21
CA ARG A 124 3.82 9.56 -0.96
C ARG A 124 2.76 9.23 0.07
N SER A 125 2.56 10.15 1.00
CA SER A 125 1.50 10.12 2.00
C SER A 125 0.12 10.18 1.35
N SER A 126 -0.09 11.05 0.33
CA SER A 126 -1.36 11.12 -0.40
C SER A 126 -1.78 9.76 -0.97
N PHE A 127 -0.84 9.03 -1.57
CA PHE A 127 -1.13 7.73 -2.17
C PHE A 127 -1.55 6.70 -1.11
N ARG A 128 -0.82 6.64 0.01
CA ARG A 128 -1.09 5.68 1.10
C ARG A 128 -2.44 5.93 1.75
N ASP A 129 -2.76 7.20 2.02
CA ASP A 129 -4.00 7.59 2.68
C ASP A 129 -5.21 7.34 1.78
N ILE A 130 -5.15 7.67 0.49
CA ILE A 130 -6.21 7.33 -0.47
C ILE A 130 -6.35 5.83 -0.65
N TYR A 131 -5.25 5.09 -0.78
CA TYR A 131 -5.32 3.64 -0.91
C TYR A 131 -5.95 2.98 0.33
N SER A 132 -5.67 3.49 1.53
CA SER A 132 -6.34 3.08 2.78
C SER A 132 -7.85 3.33 2.70
N ALA A 133 -8.24 4.57 2.38
CA ALA A 133 -9.64 4.97 2.31
C ALA A 133 -10.42 4.16 1.27
N LEU A 134 -9.87 3.95 0.07
CA LEU A 134 -10.48 3.16 -0.99
C LEU A 134 -10.68 1.69 -0.58
N ASN A 135 -9.72 1.10 0.13
CA ASN A 135 -9.88 -0.27 0.65
C ASN A 135 -10.94 -0.34 1.75
N ALA A 136 -11.04 0.67 2.63
CA ALA A 136 -12.07 0.72 3.66
C ALA A 136 -13.48 0.81 3.05
N VAL A 137 -13.65 1.63 2.01
CA VAL A 137 -14.92 1.81 1.29
C VAL A 137 -15.26 0.56 0.48
N SER A 138 -14.31 0.06 -0.33
CA SER A 138 -14.51 -1.11 -1.18
C SER A 138 -14.82 -2.36 -0.35
N GLY A 139 -14.10 -2.57 0.75
CA GLY A 139 -14.34 -3.69 1.65
C GLY A 139 -15.76 -3.67 2.23
N HIS A 140 -16.27 -2.49 2.60
CA HIS A 140 -17.64 -2.35 3.09
C HIS A 140 -18.67 -2.75 2.02
N TYR A 141 -18.58 -2.18 0.82
CA TYR A 141 -19.56 -2.46 -0.23
C TYR A 141 -19.47 -3.88 -0.79
N ILE A 142 -18.29 -4.51 -0.76
CA ILE A 142 -18.13 -5.93 -1.09
C ILE A 142 -18.82 -6.82 -0.05
N SER A 143 -18.67 -6.51 1.24
CA SER A 143 -19.23 -7.36 2.31
C SER A 143 -20.73 -7.15 2.54
N PHE A 144 -21.23 -5.92 2.41
CA PHE A 144 -22.61 -5.57 2.79
C PHE A 144 -23.50 -5.22 1.59
N GLY A 145 -22.93 -5.05 0.39
CA GLY A 145 -23.67 -4.63 -0.80
C GLY A 145 -23.70 -3.11 -0.98
N PRO A 146 -24.05 -2.61 -2.19
CA PRO A 146 -23.90 -1.22 -2.58
C PRO A 146 -24.87 -0.25 -1.88
N THR A 147 -26.00 -0.74 -1.38
CA THR A 147 -27.02 0.08 -0.68
C THR A 147 -26.81 0.11 0.83
N ALA A 148 -25.84 -0.64 1.36
CA ALA A 148 -25.62 -0.73 2.80
C ALA A 148 -24.94 0.55 3.34
N PRO A 149 -25.53 1.22 4.34
CA PRO A 149 -24.95 2.44 4.89
C PRO A 149 -23.63 2.15 5.61
N ILE A 150 -22.64 3.01 5.40
CA ILE A 150 -21.35 2.92 6.11
C ILE A 150 -21.55 3.35 7.57
N PRO A 151 -21.05 2.58 8.57
CA PRO A 151 -21.13 2.98 9.97
C PRO A 151 -20.52 4.35 10.23
N THR A 152 -21.18 5.20 11.04
CA THR A 152 -20.80 6.61 11.25
C THR A 152 -19.34 6.81 11.63
N LYS A 153 -18.83 6.01 12.57
CA LYS A 153 -17.41 6.08 13.00
C LYS A 153 -16.44 5.75 11.87
N ARG A 154 -16.79 4.79 11.01
CA ARG A 154 -15.96 4.42 9.85
C ARG A 154 -16.03 5.52 8.78
N LYS A 155 -17.22 6.06 8.51
CA LYS A 155 -17.42 7.18 7.58
C LYS A 155 -16.57 8.39 7.99
N GLN A 156 -16.59 8.78 9.27
CA GLN A 156 -15.80 9.89 9.76
C GLN A 156 -14.29 9.65 9.55
N ARG A 157 -13.79 8.46 9.89
CA ARG A 157 -12.39 8.12 9.65
C ARG A 157 -12.00 8.19 8.16
N ILE A 158 -12.86 7.70 7.27
CA ILE A 158 -12.62 7.77 5.81
C ILE A 158 -12.55 9.23 5.36
N LEU A 159 -13.44 10.10 5.85
CA LEU A 159 -13.41 11.53 5.54
C LEU A 159 -12.11 12.19 6.03
N GLU A 160 -11.67 11.86 7.25
CA GLU A 160 -10.40 12.37 7.80
C GLU A 160 -9.17 11.91 6.98
N GLU A 161 -9.13 10.64 6.55
CA GLU A 161 -8.08 10.09 5.69
C GLU A 161 -8.06 10.80 4.32
N VAL A 162 -9.24 11.01 3.72
CA VAL A 162 -9.39 11.70 2.43
C VAL A 162 -9.00 13.18 2.52
N ASP A 163 -9.38 13.87 3.59
CA ASP A 163 -9.01 15.28 3.83
C ASP A 163 -7.50 15.45 4.05
N THR A 164 -6.89 14.49 4.75
CA THR A 164 -5.44 14.46 4.97
C THR A 164 -4.69 14.23 3.66
N ALA A 165 -5.20 13.31 2.84
CA ALA A 165 -4.66 13.02 1.53
C ALA A 165 -4.76 14.22 0.57
N GLU A 166 -5.89 14.93 0.53
CA GLU A 166 -6.07 16.13 -0.30
C GLU A 166 -5.05 17.22 0.08
N LYS A 167 -4.84 17.45 1.38
CA LYS A 167 -3.83 18.38 1.88
C LYS A 167 -2.41 17.93 1.59
N ALA A 168 -2.14 16.62 1.58
CA ALA A 168 -0.84 16.09 1.18
C ALA A 168 -0.60 16.27 -0.33
N LEU A 169 -1.63 15.99 -1.13
CA LEU A 169 -1.63 16.12 -2.58
C LEU A 169 -1.37 17.56 -3.02
N SER A 170 -1.99 18.55 -2.36
CA SER A 170 -1.75 19.98 -2.64
C SER A 170 -0.33 20.44 -2.30
N ARG A 171 0.40 19.66 -1.49
CA ARG A 171 1.81 19.90 -1.13
C ARG A 171 2.78 19.02 -1.94
N GLY A 172 2.28 18.22 -2.88
CA GLY A 172 3.08 17.27 -3.66
C GLY A 172 3.63 16.09 -2.84
N ARG A 173 2.94 15.70 -1.75
CA ARG A 173 3.41 14.71 -0.78
C ARG A 173 2.55 13.47 -0.69
#